data_AF-A0A533W4I1-F1
#
_entry.id   AF-A0A533W4I1-F1
#
_cell.length_a   1.000
_cell.length_b   1.000
_cell.length_c   1.000
_cell.angle_alpha   90.00
_cell.angle_beta   90.00
_cell.angle_gamma   90.00
#
_symmetry.space_group_name_H-M   'P 1'
#
loop_
_entity.id
_entity.type
_entity.pdbx_description
1 polymer ?
#
loop_
_entity_poly.entity_id
_entity_poly.type
_entity_poly.pdbx_seq_one_letter_code
_entity_poly.pdbx_strand_id
1 'polypeptide(L)'
;SFFGDGAVNSGAFNEGINLAAVWKVPVIFICENNLYAMSLPQSKGISSKSIAERAAAYNISTFVADGNDPTSVYKAVLDAAEICRRGEGPSFVECRSWRMKGHGIYDKAEYRTREEVERWSDKDPVKLFEGLLQKEGVVKSGEAEKLKGELEGELDEAIKKARSSPVPEFSSLEGLVYPRGERD
;
A
#
# COMPACT_ATOMS: atom_id res chain seq x y z
N SER A 1 4.40 -8.29 -1.58
CA SER A 1 4.91 -7.54 -0.41
C SER A 1 4.59 -6.07 -0.60
N PHE A 2 4.20 -5.36 0.46
CA PHE A 2 3.84 -3.93 0.42
C PHE A 2 4.75 -3.12 1.35
N PHE A 3 5.11 -1.92 0.94
CA PHE A 3 5.94 -1.00 1.72
C PHE A 3 5.88 0.43 1.14
N GLY A 4 6.26 1.44 1.94
CA GLY A 4 6.32 2.82 1.50
C GLY A 4 7.66 3.22 0.86
N ASP A 5 7.71 4.43 0.30
CA ASP A 5 8.90 5.02 -0.33
C ASP A 5 10.13 5.07 0.60
N GLY A 6 9.94 5.33 1.89
CA GLY A 6 11.04 5.32 2.85
C GLY A 6 11.70 3.96 3.06
N ALA A 7 10.93 2.86 2.93
CA ALA A 7 11.42 1.51 3.21
C ALA A 7 12.46 1.05 2.18
N VAL A 8 12.46 1.63 0.98
CA VAL A 8 13.41 1.27 -0.10
C VAL A 8 14.84 1.76 0.16
N ASN A 9 15.04 2.52 1.25
CA ASN A 9 16.35 2.92 1.75
C ASN A 9 16.90 1.95 2.83
N SER A 10 16.13 0.92 3.22
CA SER A 10 16.58 -0.07 4.21
C SER A 10 17.47 -1.14 3.57
N GLY A 11 18.44 -1.67 4.33
CA GLY A 11 19.26 -2.81 3.89
C GLY A 11 18.40 -4.03 3.53
N ALA A 12 17.40 -4.34 4.38
CA ALA A 12 16.49 -5.45 4.17
C ALA A 12 15.74 -5.41 2.83
N PHE A 13 15.36 -4.20 2.35
CA PHE A 13 14.78 -4.06 1.01
C PHE A 13 15.78 -4.51 -0.08
N ASN A 14 17.01 -3.98 -0.02
CA ASN A 14 18.05 -4.24 -1.02
C ASN A 14 18.47 -5.72 -1.03
N GLU A 15 18.63 -6.33 0.14
CA GLU A 15 18.96 -7.75 0.30
C GLU A 15 17.82 -8.64 -0.20
N GLY A 16 16.59 -8.37 0.24
CA GLY A 16 15.41 -9.18 -0.07
C GLY A 16 15.06 -9.18 -1.56
N ILE A 17 15.08 -8.01 -2.21
CA ILE A 17 14.76 -7.90 -3.64
C ILE A 17 15.84 -8.55 -4.51
N ASN A 18 17.12 -8.38 -4.14
CA ASN A 18 18.22 -9.02 -4.84
C ASN A 18 18.14 -10.55 -4.73
N LEU A 19 17.88 -11.08 -3.53
CA LEU A 19 17.75 -12.52 -3.33
C LEU A 19 16.57 -13.10 -4.11
N ALA A 20 15.42 -12.40 -4.09
CA ALA A 20 14.25 -12.78 -4.87
C ALA A 20 14.55 -12.81 -6.38
N ALA A 21 15.34 -11.85 -6.89
CA ALA A 21 15.75 -11.81 -8.29
C ALA A 21 16.67 -12.99 -8.65
N VAL A 22 17.70 -13.26 -7.84
CA VAL A 22 18.64 -14.38 -8.05
C VAL A 22 17.92 -15.73 -8.06
N TRP A 23 16.96 -15.91 -7.16
CA TRP A 23 16.20 -17.16 -7.03
C TRP A 23 14.95 -17.22 -7.92
N LYS A 24 14.66 -16.17 -8.69
CA LYS A 24 13.44 -16.03 -9.51
C LYS A 24 12.16 -16.32 -8.71
N VAL A 25 12.10 -15.80 -7.48
CA VAL A 25 10.93 -15.99 -6.61
C VAL A 25 9.71 -15.29 -7.23
N PRO A 26 8.54 -15.94 -7.32
CA PRO A 26 7.32 -15.33 -7.86
C PRO A 26 6.69 -14.38 -6.84
N VAL A 27 7.30 -13.21 -6.65
CA VAL A 27 6.84 -12.18 -5.71
C VAL A 27 6.70 -10.82 -6.41
N ILE A 28 5.61 -10.12 -6.10
CA ILE A 28 5.40 -8.74 -6.50
C ILE A 28 5.76 -7.84 -5.31
N PHE A 29 6.70 -6.93 -5.52
CA PHE A 29 7.07 -5.87 -4.59
C PHE A 29 6.28 -4.61 -4.95
N ILE A 30 5.35 -4.19 -4.10
CA ILE A 30 4.49 -3.03 -4.33
C ILE A 30 4.93 -1.91 -3.40
N CYS A 31 5.41 -0.82 -4.00
CA CYS A 31 5.80 0.38 -3.30
C CYS A 31 4.65 1.40 -3.32
N GLU A 32 4.06 1.65 -2.17
CA GLU A 32 3.06 2.70 -1.95
C GLU A 32 3.79 4.03 -1.74
N ASN A 33 4.20 4.64 -2.85
CA ASN A 33 4.98 5.86 -2.85
C ASN A 33 4.06 7.07 -2.59
N ASN A 34 4.04 7.54 -1.35
CA ASN A 34 3.28 8.72 -0.95
C ASN A 34 4.12 10.02 -0.92
N LEU A 35 5.33 9.96 -1.48
CA LEU A 35 6.33 11.02 -1.59
C LEU A 35 7.04 11.42 -0.27
N TYR A 36 6.66 10.83 0.87
CA TYR A 36 7.23 11.18 2.18
C TYR A 36 7.47 9.96 3.09
N ALA A 37 8.73 9.80 3.49
CA ALA A 37 9.12 8.94 4.59
C ALA A 37 8.98 9.69 5.92
N MET A 38 7.80 9.59 6.55
CA MET A 38 7.37 10.45 7.66
C MET A 38 7.42 11.93 7.24
N SER A 39 8.51 12.64 7.55
CA SER A 39 8.75 14.05 7.21
C SER A 39 9.83 14.26 6.15
N LEU A 40 10.58 13.22 5.77
CA LEU A 40 11.62 13.29 4.76
C LEU A 40 10.98 13.19 3.36
N PRO A 41 11.03 14.25 2.53
CA PRO A 41 10.54 14.16 1.15
C PRO A 41 11.41 13.20 0.33
N GLN A 42 10.77 12.43 -0.55
CA GLN A 42 11.42 11.43 -1.40
C GLN A 42 12.65 11.99 -2.14
N SER A 43 12.55 13.20 -2.67
CA SER A 43 13.62 13.88 -3.42
C SER A 43 14.90 14.10 -2.61
N LYS A 44 14.83 14.06 -1.28
CA LYS A 44 15.99 14.16 -0.38
C LYS A 44 16.50 12.79 0.09
N GLY A 45 15.70 11.73 -0.04
CA GLY A 45 16.05 10.38 0.39
C GLY A 45 16.41 9.43 -0.77
N ILE A 46 16.06 9.78 -2.01
CA ILE A 46 16.19 8.91 -3.18
C ILE A 46 16.82 9.69 -4.33
N SER A 47 17.96 9.20 -4.83
CA SER A 47 18.72 9.80 -5.91
C SER A 47 18.21 9.46 -7.32
N SER A 48 17.52 8.34 -7.48
CA SER A 48 16.92 7.94 -8.77
C SER A 48 15.68 8.78 -9.08
N LYS A 49 15.31 8.90 -10.36
CA LYS A 49 14.13 9.71 -10.76
C LYS A 49 12.83 9.05 -10.30
N SER A 50 12.85 7.73 -10.14
CA SER A 50 11.76 6.94 -9.58
C SER A 50 12.27 5.79 -8.72
N ILE A 51 11.38 5.22 -7.93
CA ILE A 51 11.70 4.03 -7.13
C ILE A 51 11.71 2.79 -8.04
N ALA A 52 10.84 2.75 -9.05
CA ALA A 52 10.87 1.73 -10.09
C ALA A 52 12.21 1.71 -10.84
N GLU A 53 12.80 2.86 -11.16
CA GLU A 53 14.13 2.94 -11.80
C GLU A 53 15.23 2.34 -10.91
N ARG A 54 15.18 2.60 -9.60
CA ARG A 54 16.09 1.96 -8.64
C ARG A 54 15.89 0.44 -8.62
N ALA A 55 14.63 -0.02 -8.58
CA ALA A 55 14.31 -1.44 -8.56
C ALA A 55 14.77 -2.16 -9.85
N ALA A 56 14.78 -1.47 -10.99
CA ALA A 56 15.24 -2.03 -12.26
C ALA A 56 16.72 -2.43 -12.23
N ALA A 57 17.53 -1.85 -11.34
CA ALA A 57 18.94 -2.22 -11.16
C ALA A 57 19.13 -3.68 -10.70
N TYR A 58 18.11 -4.32 -10.15
CA TYR A 58 18.13 -5.74 -9.78
C TYR A 58 17.78 -6.67 -10.95
N ASN A 59 17.65 -6.15 -12.18
CA ASN A 59 17.31 -6.90 -13.38
C ASN A 59 15.94 -7.61 -13.28
N ILE A 60 14.93 -6.88 -12.81
CA ILE A 60 13.55 -7.35 -12.65
C ILE A 60 12.60 -6.45 -13.44
N SER A 61 11.40 -6.94 -13.75
CA SER A 61 10.37 -6.12 -14.40
C SER A 61 9.80 -5.09 -13.43
N THR A 62 9.71 -3.84 -13.88
CA THR A 62 9.23 -2.73 -13.04
C THR A 62 8.11 -1.95 -13.72
N PHE A 63 7.10 -1.57 -12.95
CA PHE A 63 5.93 -0.82 -13.41
C PHE A 63 5.76 0.43 -12.55
N VAL A 64 5.20 1.49 -13.15
CA VAL A 64 4.77 2.69 -12.43
C VAL A 64 3.27 2.86 -12.69
N ALA A 65 2.49 2.96 -11.63
CA ALA A 65 1.06 3.20 -11.68
C ALA A 65 0.72 4.55 -11.04
N ASP A 66 -0.34 5.19 -11.54
CA ASP A 66 -1.02 6.22 -10.77
C ASP A 66 -1.74 5.53 -9.62
N GLY A 67 -1.23 5.72 -8.40
CA GLY A 67 -1.74 5.07 -7.20
C GLY A 67 -3.14 5.56 -6.80
N ASN A 68 -3.63 6.65 -7.40
CA ASN A 68 -4.98 7.16 -7.19
C ASN A 68 -5.96 6.75 -8.30
N ASP A 69 -5.51 5.96 -9.28
CA ASP A 69 -6.37 5.36 -10.30
C ASP A 69 -6.42 3.83 -10.09
N PRO A 70 -7.53 3.28 -9.56
CA PRO A 70 -7.68 1.85 -9.34
C PRO A 70 -7.47 1.00 -10.59
N THR A 71 -7.77 1.53 -11.78
CA THR A 71 -7.59 0.82 -13.06
C THR A 71 -6.12 0.77 -13.46
N SER A 72 -5.37 1.86 -13.23
CA SER A 72 -3.92 1.93 -13.43
C SER A 72 -3.20 0.93 -12.53
N VAL A 73 -3.53 0.92 -11.24
CA VAL A 73 -2.97 -0.03 -10.26
C VAL A 73 -3.33 -1.46 -10.63
N TYR A 74 -4.60 -1.73 -10.97
CA TYR A 74 -5.05 -3.06 -11.38
C TYR A 74 -4.26 -3.58 -12.58
N LYS A 75 -4.09 -2.76 -13.63
CA LYS A 75 -3.36 -3.16 -14.84
C LYS A 75 -1.88 -3.46 -14.54
N ALA A 76 -1.20 -2.59 -13.79
CA ALA A 76 0.21 -2.77 -13.45
C ALA A 76 0.44 -4.04 -12.61
N VAL A 77 -0.43 -4.28 -11.63
CA VAL A 77 -0.35 -5.48 -10.79
C VAL A 77 -0.72 -6.74 -11.58
N LEU A 78 -1.69 -6.67 -12.50
CA LEU A 78 -2.05 -7.80 -13.37
C LEU A 78 -0.85 -8.23 -14.22
N ASP A 79 -0.17 -7.29 -14.88
CA ASP A 79 1.01 -7.56 -15.71
C ASP A 79 2.17 -8.14 -14.89
N ALA A 80 2.46 -7.54 -13.73
CA ALA A 80 3.46 -8.03 -12.79
C ALA A 80 3.14 -9.46 -12.31
N ALA A 81 1.87 -9.75 -12.05
CA ALA A 81 1.42 -11.07 -11.60
C ALA A 81 1.54 -12.12 -12.69
N GLU A 82 1.30 -11.77 -13.95
CA GLU A 82 1.52 -12.68 -15.08
C GLU A 82 2.99 -13.07 -15.22
N ILE A 83 3.93 -12.12 -15.11
CA ILE A 83 5.38 -12.39 -15.12
C ILE A 83 5.77 -13.36 -14.00
N CYS A 84 5.31 -13.07 -12.78
CA CYS A 84 5.57 -13.94 -11.63
C CYS A 84 5.01 -15.35 -11.85
N ARG A 85 3.78 -15.47 -12.37
CA ARG A 85 3.14 -16.77 -12.65
C ARG A 85 3.82 -17.56 -13.77
N ARG A 86 4.48 -16.90 -14.73
CA ARG A 86 5.28 -17.56 -15.77
C ARG A 86 6.66 -18.03 -15.27
N GLY A 87 7.02 -17.75 -14.01
CA GLY A 87 8.30 -18.13 -13.44
C GLY A 87 9.47 -17.28 -13.94
N GLU A 88 9.18 -16.09 -14.48
CA GLU A 88 10.18 -15.15 -14.99
C GLU A 88 10.91 -14.37 -13.88
N GLY A 89 10.48 -14.57 -12.63
CA GLY A 89 11.05 -13.97 -11.43
C GLY A 89 10.13 -12.91 -10.82
N PRO A 90 10.66 -12.11 -9.88
CA PRO A 90 9.88 -11.09 -9.19
C PRO A 90 9.57 -9.91 -10.10
N SER A 91 8.57 -9.12 -9.70
CA SER A 91 8.23 -7.84 -10.33
C SER A 91 8.09 -6.73 -9.30
N PHE A 92 8.29 -5.49 -9.71
CA PHE A 92 8.15 -4.31 -8.87
C PHE A 92 7.09 -3.38 -9.42
N VAL A 93 6.21 -2.84 -8.56
CA VAL A 93 5.19 -1.86 -8.94
C VAL A 93 5.32 -0.64 -8.02
N GLU A 94 5.64 0.52 -8.58
CA GLU A 94 5.58 1.81 -7.87
C GLU A 94 4.18 2.42 -8.05
N CYS A 95 3.38 2.42 -6.99
CA CYS A 95 2.09 3.11 -6.95
C CYS A 95 2.31 4.52 -6.41
N ARG A 96 2.25 5.54 -7.27
CA ARG A 96 2.43 6.94 -6.87
C ARG A 96 1.13 7.53 -6.36
N SER A 97 1.07 7.79 -5.07
CA SER A 97 -0.13 8.25 -4.37
C SER A 97 0.22 9.37 -3.38
N TRP A 98 -0.68 9.65 -2.44
CA TRP A 98 -0.51 10.66 -1.42
C TRP A 98 -1.19 10.28 -0.12
N ARG A 99 -0.48 10.48 0.98
CA ARG A 99 -1.04 10.29 2.33
C ARG A 99 -1.78 11.57 2.74
N MET A 100 -3.10 11.57 2.65
CA MET A 100 -3.93 12.75 2.92
C MET A 100 -3.75 13.34 4.34
N LYS A 101 -3.50 12.48 5.34
CA LYS A 101 -3.31 12.89 6.75
C LYS A 101 -1.82 12.87 7.16
N GLY A 102 -1.55 13.23 8.41
CA GLY A 102 -0.25 13.02 9.07
C GLY A 102 0.24 11.57 9.02
N HIS A 103 1.52 11.35 9.29
CA HIS A 103 2.12 10.02 9.36
C HIS A 103 1.49 9.13 10.43
N GLY A 104 1.15 9.73 11.57
CA GLY A 104 0.38 9.10 12.63
C GLY A 104 -0.65 10.09 13.18
N ILE A 105 -1.46 9.64 14.14
CA ILE A 105 -2.56 10.43 14.72
C ILE A 105 -2.10 11.77 15.34
N TYR A 106 -0.84 11.84 15.78
CA TYR A 106 -0.23 13.02 16.41
C TYR A 106 0.56 13.89 15.43
N ASP A 107 0.77 13.45 14.19
CA ASP A 107 1.55 14.20 13.21
C ASP A 107 0.66 15.23 12.49
N LYS A 108 0.99 16.51 12.66
CA LYS A 108 0.28 17.64 12.05
C LYS A 108 0.67 17.92 10.61
N ALA A 109 1.62 17.17 10.03
CA ALA A 109 2.01 17.29 8.62
C ALA A 109 2.72 18.61 8.22
N GLU A 110 3.32 19.35 9.16
CA GLU A 110 3.84 20.71 8.94
C GLU A 110 5.02 20.80 7.93
N TYR A 111 5.56 19.68 7.48
CA TYR A 111 6.63 19.57 6.48
C TYR A 111 6.13 19.52 5.02
N ARG A 112 4.81 19.62 4.80
CA ARG A 112 4.17 19.66 3.48
C ARG A 112 3.58 21.04 3.23
N THR A 113 3.67 21.53 2.00
CA THR A 113 3.03 22.80 1.69
C THR A 113 1.52 22.63 1.51
N ARG A 114 0.78 23.72 1.70
CA ARG A 114 -0.67 23.72 1.51
C ARG A 114 -1.04 23.43 0.06
N GLU A 115 -0.25 23.96 -0.87
CA GLU A 115 -0.44 23.77 -2.31
C GLU A 115 -0.28 22.30 -2.71
N GLU A 116 0.68 21.59 -2.13
CA GLU A 116 0.83 20.14 -2.35
C GLU A 116 -0.39 19.37 -1.85
N VAL A 117 -0.86 19.68 -0.65
CA VAL A 117 -2.03 19.03 -0.04
C VAL A 117 -3.30 19.29 -0.86
N GLU A 118 -3.54 20.53 -1.29
CA GLU A 118 -4.70 20.89 -2.11
C GLU A 118 -4.65 20.16 -3.47
N ARG A 119 -3.50 20.18 -4.15
CA ARG A 119 -3.31 19.48 -5.43
C ARG A 119 -3.62 17.99 -5.36
N TRP A 120 -3.24 17.33 -4.26
CA TRP A 120 -3.52 15.91 -4.07
C TRP A 120 -4.93 15.63 -3.55
N SER A 121 -5.56 16.59 -2.88
CA SER A 121 -6.97 16.49 -2.45
C SER A 121 -7.94 16.42 -3.62
N ASP A 122 -7.62 17.13 -4.72
CA ASP A 122 -8.39 17.05 -5.97
C ASP A 122 -8.25 15.69 -6.69
N LYS A 123 -7.31 14.86 -6.23
CA LYS A 123 -7.03 13.53 -6.79
C LYS A 123 -7.52 12.39 -5.91
N ASP A 124 -8.56 12.62 -5.11
CA ASP A 124 -9.17 11.59 -4.27
C ASP A 124 -9.61 10.38 -5.14
N PRO A 125 -8.99 9.19 -4.96
CA PRO A 125 -9.27 8.02 -5.80
C PRO A 125 -10.73 7.57 -5.72
N VAL A 126 -11.36 7.71 -4.55
CA VAL A 126 -12.74 7.27 -4.36
C VAL A 126 -13.68 8.16 -5.15
N LYS A 127 -13.51 9.48 -5.05
CA LYS A 127 -14.36 10.45 -5.77
C LYS A 127 -14.18 10.34 -7.28
N LEU A 128 -12.94 10.27 -7.75
CA LEU A 128 -12.64 10.17 -9.17
C LEU A 128 -13.18 8.87 -9.77
N PHE A 129 -13.00 7.75 -9.08
CA PHE A 129 -13.47 6.46 -9.57
C PHE A 129 -14.99 6.33 -9.49
N GLU A 130 -15.63 6.84 -8.42
CA GLU A 130 -17.10 6.93 -8.33
C GLU A 130 -17.67 7.72 -9.52
N GLY A 131 -17.10 8.89 -9.82
CA GLY A 131 -17.51 9.71 -10.96
C GLY A 131 -17.31 9.02 -12.31
N LEU A 132 -16.21 8.27 -12.49
CA LEU A 132 -15.99 7.46 -13.67
C LEU A 132 -17.06 6.37 -13.82
N LEU A 133 -17.34 5.61 -12.76
CA LEU A 133 -18.33 4.53 -12.80
C LEU A 133 -19.75 5.05 -13.06
N GLN A 134 -20.10 6.23 -12.54
CA GLN A 134 -21.37 6.89 -12.83
C GLN A 134 -21.48 7.31 -14.29
N LYS A 135 -20.40 7.90 -14.84
CA LYS A 135 -20.34 8.31 -16.25
C LYS A 135 -20.50 7.11 -17.19
N GLU A 136 -19.89 5.96 -16.86
CA GLU A 136 -20.00 4.72 -17.62
C GLU A 136 -21.30 3.94 -17.34
N GLY A 137 -22.19 4.45 -16.47
CA GLY A 137 -23.47 3.83 -16.14
C GLY A 137 -23.37 2.55 -15.32
N VAL A 138 -22.19 2.27 -14.75
CA VAL A 138 -21.95 1.10 -13.88
C VAL A 138 -22.55 1.31 -12.49
N VAL A 139 -22.47 2.53 -11.97
CA VAL A 139 -23.05 2.93 -10.67
C VAL A 139 -24.16 3.93 -10.92
N LYS A 140 -25.36 3.65 -10.40
CA LYS A 140 -26.51 4.55 -10.49
C LYS A 140 -26.51 5.58 -9.36
N SER A 141 -27.27 6.65 -9.55
CA SER A 141 -27.48 7.67 -8.52
C SER A 141 -27.99 7.04 -7.23
N GLY A 142 -27.34 7.36 -6.11
CA GLY A 142 -27.70 6.85 -4.77
C GLY A 142 -27.14 5.48 -4.40
N GLU A 143 -26.61 4.69 -5.35
CA GLU A 143 -26.04 3.37 -5.03
C GLU A 143 -24.75 3.48 -4.21
N ALA A 144 -23.86 4.41 -4.57
CA ALA A 144 -22.63 4.66 -3.82
C ALA A 144 -22.91 5.15 -2.38
N GLU A 145 -23.93 5.99 -2.21
CA GLU A 145 -24.33 6.50 -0.89
C GLU A 145 -24.97 5.40 -0.03
N LYS A 146 -25.82 4.57 -0.64
CA LYS A 146 -26.39 3.40 0.03
C LYS A 146 -25.29 2.46 0.54
N LEU A 147 -24.29 2.19 -0.29
CA LEU A 147 -23.15 1.35 0.09
C LEU A 147 -22.34 1.98 1.25
N LYS A 148 -22.12 3.31 1.24
CA LYS A 148 -21.46 4.00 2.35
C LYS A 148 -22.22 3.79 3.66
N GLY A 149 -23.55 3.94 3.66
CA GLY A 149 -24.37 3.71 4.85
C GLY A 149 -24.36 2.25 5.33
N GLU A 150 -24.32 1.28 4.42
CA GLU A 150 -24.16 -0.14 4.78
C GLU A 150 -22.80 -0.40 5.47
N LEU A 151 -21.72 0.15 4.92
CA LEU A 151 -20.36 0.04 5.47
C LEU A 151 -20.20 0.73 6.83
N GLU A 152 -20.92 1.83 7.08
CA GLU A 152 -20.97 2.46 8.41
C GLU A 152 -21.54 1.51 9.47
N GLY A 153 -22.62 0.79 9.15
CA GLY A 153 -23.20 -0.22 10.05
C GLY A 153 -22.24 -1.38 10.31
N GLU A 154 -21.54 -1.86 9.28
CA GLU A 154 -20.51 -2.91 9.44
C GLU A 154 -19.35 -2.44 10.34
N LEU A 155 -18.91 -1.18 10.16
CA LEU A 155 -17.84 -0.58 10.96
C LEU A 155 -18.25 -0.45 12.44
N ASP A 156 -19.47 -0.01 12.72
CA ASP A 156 -19.98 0.13 14.09
C ASP A 156 -20.01 -1.23 14.82
N GLU A 157 -20.49 -2.28 14.16
CA GLU A 157 -20.49 -3.63 14.74
C GLU A 157 -19.06 -4.18 14.93
N ALA A 158 -18.14 -3.89 14.00
CA ALA A 158 -16.73 -4.25 14.16
C ALA A 158 -16.09 -3.55 15.37
N ILE A 159 -16.36 -2.25 15.55
CA ILE A 159 -15.86 -1.46 16.70
C ILE A 159 -16.43 -2.00 18.01
N LYS A 160 -17.74 -2.27 18.05
CA LYS A 160 -18.42 -2.81 19.22
C LYS A 160 -17.83 -4.16 19.62
N LYS A 161 -17.66 -5.08 18.66
CA LYS A 161 -17.02 -6.38 18.88
C LYS A 161 -15.59 -6.24 19.39
N ALA A 162 -14.78 -5.34 18.81
CA ALA A 162 -13.41 -5.11 19.24
C ALA A 162 -13.35 -4.59 20.69
N ARG A 163 -14.24 -3.65 21.06
CA ARG A 163 -14.30 -3.08 22.43
C ARG A 163 -14.84 -4.06 23.46
N SER A 164 -15.75 -4.95 23.07
CA SER A 164 -16.31 -5.97 23.97
C SER A 164 -15.49 -7.25 24.03
N SER A 165 -14.44 -7.37 23.21
CA SER A 165 -13.58 -8.55 23.19
C SER A 165 -12.79 -8.64 24.50
N PRO A 166 -12.69 -9.83 25.12
CA PRO A 166 -11.92 -10.00 26.33
C PRO A 166 -10.45 -9.68 26.07
N VAL A 167 -9.81 -9.02 27.04
CA VAL A 167 -8.35 -8.87 27.03
C VAL A 167 -7.74 -10.27 27.25
N PRO A 168 -6.77 -10.70 26.42
CA PRO A 168 -6.10 -11.98 26.65
C PRO A 168 -5.45 -12.03 28.03
N GLU A 169 -5.63 -13.13 28.73
CA GLU A 169 -4.95 -13.38 30.00
C GLU A 169 -3.43 -13.36 29.79
N PHE A 170 -2.69 -12.77 30.74
CA PHE A 170 -1.23 -12.63 30.61
C PHE A 170 -0.53 -13.99 30.39
N SER A 171 -1.00 -15.04 31.06
CA SER A 171 -0.48 -16.41 30.93
C SER A 171 -0.65 -17.00 29.52
N SER A 172 -1.60 -16.50 28.73
CA SER A 172 -1.78 -16.96 27.34
C SER A 172 -0.66 -16.49 26.41
N LEU A 173 0.01 -15.39 26.76
CA LEU A 173 1.05 -14.77 25.92
C LEU A 173 2.29 -15.66 25.79
N GLU A 174 2.62 -16.46 26.81
CA GLU A 174 3.75 -17.40 26.77
C GLU A 174 3.59 -18.42 25.62
N GLY A 175 2.35 -18.83 25.33
CA GLY A 175 2.03 -19.72 24.23
C GLY A 175 2.22 -19.10 22.84
N LEU A 176 2.48 -17.79 22.76
CA LEU A 176 2.76 -17.07 21.51
C LEU A 176 4.26 -16.89 21.26
N VAL A 177 5.12 -17.26 22.22
CA VAL A 177 6.58 -17.11 22.12
C VAL A 177 7.21 -18.35 21.48
N TYR A 178 6.80 -19.53 21.93
CA TYR A 178 7.32 -20.81 21.43
C TYR A 178 6.17 -21.74 21.05
N PRO A 179 6.35 -22.60 20.04
CA PRO A 179 5.42 -23.69 19.81
C PRO A 179 5.37 -24.57 21.07
N ARG A 180 4.16 -24.89 21.53
CA ARG A 180 4.00 -25.88 22.60
C ARG A 180 4.34 -27.24 22.00
N GLY A 181 5.52 -27.77 22.30
CA GLY A 181 5.82 -29.18 22.07
C GLY A 181 4.94 -30.05 22.97
N GLU A 182 4.55 -31.25 22.51
CA GLU A 182 4.07 -32.29 23.41
C GLU A 182 5.15 -32.50 24.47
N ARG A 183 4.84 -32.17 25.73
CA ARG A 183 5.69 -32.57 26.85
C ARG A 183 5.31 -34.03 27.15
N ASP A 184 6.19 -34.96 26.79
CA ASP A 184 6.20 -36.31 27.37
C ASP A 184 6.33 -36.24 28.90
#